data_AF-A0A328UAT1-F1
#
_entry.id   AF-A0A328UAT1-F1
#
_cell.length_a   1.000
_cell.length_b   1.000
_cell.length_c   1.000
_cell.angle_alpha   90.00
_cell.angle_beta   90.00
_cell.angle_gamma   90.00
#
_symmetry.space_group_name_H-M   'P 1'
#
loop_
_entity.id
_entity.type
_entity.pdbx_description
1 polymer ?
#
loop_
_entity_poly.entity_id
_entity_poly.type
_entity_poly.pdbx_seq_one_letter_code
_entity_poly.pdbx_strand_id
1 'polypeptide(L)'
;METMKRAVLQPFAEKEIASGLVYLGMLSLKLKSHRQALDYFDQALEMVLEEPFNYSSNISKIMEAFIQYGDKERALYWLRQLLEKQSYDRRFKKLEKYMDLLTDPKRK
;
A
#
# COMPACT_ATOMS: atom_id res chain seq x y z
N MET A 1 0.99 14.36 32.11
CA MET A 1 0.78 12.89 32.04
C MET A 1 -0.66 12.50 31.71
N GLU A 2 -1.66 13.24 32.17
CA GLU A 2 -3.09 12.96 31.89
C GLU A 2 -3.46 12.96 30.39
N THR A 3 -2.85 13.85 29.61
CA THR A 3 -3.07 13.95 28.16
C THR A 3 -2.58 12.72 27.39
N MET A 4 -1.40 12.19 27.71
CA MET A 4 -0.90 10.96 27.07
C MET A 4 -1.72 9.73 27.48
N LYS A 5 -2.18 9.65 28.74
CA LYS A 5 -3.05 8.56 29.20
C LYS A 5 -4.40 8.53 28.47
N ARG A 6 -4.94 9.69 28.09
CA ARG A 6 -6.17 9.76 27.29
C ARG A 6 -5.93 9.44 25.82
N ALA A 7 -4.78 9.84 25.26
CA ALA A 7 -4.44 9.54 23.87
C ALA A 7 -4.36 8.03 23.59
N VAL A 8 -3.82 7.23 24.52
CA VAL A 8 -3.74 5.76 24.37
C VAL A 8 -5.10 5.05 24.50
N LEU A 9 -6.14 5.75 24.97
CA LEU A 9 -7.50 5.20 25.10
C LEU A 9 -8.38 5.54 23.91
N GLN A 10 -7.94 6.44 23.01
CA GLN A 10 -8.71 6.76 21.82
C GLN A 10 -8.55 5.65 20.77
N PRO A 11 -9.63 5.34 20.03
CA PRO A 11 -9.51 4.43 18.89
C PRO A 11 -8.55 5.03 17.87
N PHE A 12 -7.71 4.17 17.28
CA PHE A 12 -6.81 4.58 16.21
C PHE A 12 -7.61 5.08 15.00
N ALA A 13 -7.14 6.15 14.37
CA ALA A 13 -7.66 6.61 13.10
C ALA A 13 -7.36 5.60 11.99
N GLU A 14 -8.15 5.59 10.92
CA GLU A 14 -7.97 4.71 9.76
C GLU A 14 -6.53 4.78 9.18
N LYS A 15 -5.96 5.99 9.11
CA LYS A 15 -4.57 6.18 8.64
C LYS A 15 -3.53 5.54 9.57
N GLU A 16 -3.79 5.51 10.87
CA GLU A 16 -2.92 4.87 11.85
C GLU A 16 -3.02 3.35 11.76
N ILE A 17 -4.24 2.81 11.64
CA ILE A 17 -4.48 1.38 11.45
C ILE A 17 -3.85 0.91 10.14
N ALA A 18 -4.05 1.63 9.04
CA ALA A 18 -3.44 1.34 7.74
C ALA A 18 -1.91 1.35 7.81
N SER A 19 -1.32 2.30 8.55
CA SER A 19 0.13 2.33 8.77
C SER A 19 0.61 1.09 9.55
N GLY A 20 -0.17 0.64 10.54
CA GLY A 20 0.06 -0.61 11.26
C GLY A 20 -0.01 -1.84 10.35
N LEU A 21 -1.02 -1.91 9.48
CA LEU A 21 -1.17 -2.97 8.48
C LEU A 21 0.01 -3.01 7.50
N VAL A 22 0.49 -1.86 7.02
CA VAL A 22 1.72 -1.79 6.21
C VAL A 22 2.91 -2.34 6.99
N TYR A 23 3.05 -2.01 8.27
CA TYR A 23 4.14 -2.56 9.08
C TYR A 23 4.06 -4.08 9.23
N LEU A 24 2.86 -4.60 9.51
CA LEU A 24 2.60 -6.05 9.59
C LEU A 24 2.89 -6.75 8.26
N GLY A 25 2.54 -6.14 7.13
CA GLY A 25 2.88 -6.66 5.81
C GLY A 25 4.40 -6.72 5.60
N MET A 26 5.13 -5.65 5.94
CA MET A 26 6.59 -5.64 5.85
C MET A 26 7.26 -6.67 6.76
N LEU A 27 6.72 -6.87 7.97
CA LEU A 27 7.21 -7.91 8.90
C LEU A 27 6.93 -9.30 8.34
N SER A 28 5.74 -9.53 7.80
CA SER A 28 5.34 -10.80 7.18
C SER A 28 6.23 -11.15 5.99
N LEU A 29 6.64 -10.16 5.18
CA LEU A 29 7.64 -10.37 4.12
C LEU A 29 8.98 -10.86 4.68
N LYS A 30 9.47 -10.27 5.78
CA LYS A 30 10.72 -10.70 6.44
C LYS A 30 10.62 -12.13 6.98
N LEU A 31 9.43 -12.53 7.43
CA LEU A 31 9.12 -13.88 7.89
C LEU A 31 8.82 -14.87 6.76
N LYS A 32 8.92 -14.44 5.48
CA LYS A 32 8.57 -15.22 4.28
C LYS A 32 7.10 -15.65 4.21
N SER A 33 6.24 -15.00 4.98
CA SER A 33 4.78 -15.19 4.97
C SER A 33 4.15 -14.30 3.89
N HIS A 34 4.50 -14.57 2.62
CA HIS A 34 4.21 -13.66 1.50
C HIS A 34 2.72 -13.39 1.30
N ARG A 35 1.87 -14.43 1.30
CA ARG A 35 0.42 -14.28 1.13
C ARG A 35 -0.18 -13.36 2.20
N GLN A 36 0.16 -13.60 3.47
CA GLN A 36 -0.29 -12.77 4.59
C GLN A 36 0.21 -11.33 4.46
N ALA A 37 1.44 -11.13 3.97
CA ALA A 37 1.94 -9.79 3.71
C ALA A 37 1.10 -9.03 2.69
N LEU A 38 0.76 -9.69 1.57
CA LEU A 38 -0.08 -9.11 0.53
C LEU A 38 -1.47 -8.78 1.06
N ASP A 39 -2.06 -9.65 1.88
CA ASP A 39 -3.38 -9.43 2.47
C ASP A 39 -3.39 -8.25 3.45
N TYR A 40 -2.32 -8.02 4.21
CA TYR A 40 -2.18 -6.82 5.03
C TYR A 40 -2.03 -5.55 4.20
N PHE A 41 -1.29 -5.60 3.09
CA PHE A 41 -1.17 -4.46 2.20
C PHE A 41 -2.48 -4.11 1.49
N ASP A 42 -3.25 -5.13 1.09
CA ASP A 42 -4.57 -5.00 0.50
C ASP A 42 -5.51 -4.22 1.44
N GLN A 43 -5.63 -4.72 2.68
CA GLN A 43 -6.43 -4.06 3.74
C GLN A 43 -5.95 -2.64 4.03
N ALA A 44 -4.64 -2.39 4.03
CA ALA A 44 -4.10 -1.06 4.27
C ALA A 44 -4.49 -0.07 3.16
N LEU A 45 -4.50 -0.51 1.90
CA LEU A 45 -4.86 0.31 0.76
C LEU A 45 -6.37 0.56 0.70
N GLU A 46 -7.19 -0.46 0.94
CA GLU A 46 -8.67 -0.31 1.04
C GLU A 46 -9.06 0.74 2.07
N MET A 47 -8.41 0.71 3.24
CA MET A 47 -8.73 1.58 4.35
C MET A 47 -8.46 3.06 4.08
N VAL A 48 -7.52 3.39 3.20
CA VAL A 48 -7.12 4.79 2.96
C VAL A 48 -7.46 5.29 1.57
N LEU A 49 -8.07 4.46 0.72
CA LEU A 49 -8.29 4.82 -0.68
C LEU A 49 -9.20 6.04 -0.84
N GLU A 50 -10.27 6.13 -0.05
CA GLU A 50 -11.24 7.24 -0.14
C GLU A 50 -10.71 8.54 0.47
N GLU A 51 -9.70 8.44 1.33
CA GLU A 51 -9.10 9.58 2.01
C GLU A 51 -8.04 10.29 1.12
N PRO A 52 -7.83 11.61 1.27
CA PRO A 52 -6.67 12.26 0.70
C PRO A 52 -5.41 11.83 1.47
N PHE A 53 -4.45 11.26 0.75
CA PHE A 53 -3.12 10.93 1.26
C PHE A 53 -2.02 11.22 0.24
N ASN A 54 -0.87 11.60 0.75
CA ASN A 54 0.31 11.87 -0.04
C ASN A 54 1.03 10.57 -0.41
N TYR A 55 1.75 10.60 -1.53
CA TYR A 55 2.63 9.53 -1.94
C TYR A 55 3.72 9.27 -0.89
N SER A 56 3.98 7.99 -0.60
CA SER A 56 5.09 7.53 0.24
C SER A 56 5.88 6.42 -0.46
N SER A 57 7.13 6.22 -0.06
CA SER A 57 7.96 5.13 -0.59
C SER A 57 7.41 3.74 -0.23
N ASN A 58 6.57 3.64 0.81
CA ASN A 58 5.91 2.38 1.16
C ASN A 58 4.96 1.93 0.05
N ILE A 59 4.33 2.85 -0.70
CA ILE A 59 3.45 2.50 -1.81
C ILE A 59 4.23 1.75 -2.91
N SER A 60 5.44 2.22 -3.25
CA SER A 60 6.32 1.48 -4.18
C SER A 60 6.63 0.09 -3.69
N LYS A 61 6.98 -0.06 -2.41
CA LYS A 61 7.32 -1.35 -1.82
C LYS A 61 6.14 -2.31 -1.82
N ILE A 62 4.93 -1.80 -1.58
CA ILE A 62 3.70 -2.58 -1.65
C ILE A 62 3.45 -3.06 -3.09
N MET A 63 3.57 -2.18 -4.08
CA MET A 63 3.43 -2.57 -5.49
C MET A 63 4.49 -3.58 -5.93
N GLU A 64 5.75 -3.39 -5.50
CA GLU A 64 6.83 -4.35 -5.72
C GLU A 64 6.52 -5.71 -5.10
N ALA A 65 5.95 -5.74 -3.89
CA ALA A 65 5.57 -6.98 -3.23
C ALA A 65 4.47 -7.74 -4.00
N PHE A 66 3.39 -7.06 -4.39
CA PHE A 66 2.33 -7.72 -5.18
C PHE A 66 2.89 -8.31 -6.49
N ILE A 67 3.77 -7.57 -7.18
CA ILE A 67 4.40 -8.02 -8.43
C ILE A 67 5.34 -9.20 -8.18
N GLN A 68 6.24 -9.08 -7.20
CA GLN A 68 7.28 -10.08 -6.93
C GLN A 68 6.70 -11.43 -6.47
N TYR A 69 5.62 -11.40 -5.69
CA TYR A 69 5.02 -12.61 -5.12
C TYR A 69 3.80 -13.12 -5.91
N GLY A 70 3.66 -12.69 -7.17
CA GLY A 70 2.79 -13.32 -8.16
C GLY A 70 1.34 -12.85 -8.15
N ASP A 71 1.00 -11.79 -7.42
CA ASP A 71 -0.36 -11.28 -7.33
C ASP A 71 -0.59 -10.10 -8.29
N LYS A 72 -0.50 -10.46 -9.56
CA LYS A 72 -0.60 -9.51 -10.66
C LYS A 72 -1.96 -8.82 -10.73
N GLU A 73 -3.02 -9.52 -10.37
CA GLU A 73 -4.39 -8.99 -10.44
C GLU A 73 -4.59 -7.87 -9.43
N ARG A 74 -4.22 -8.08 -8.15
CA ARG A 74 -4.26 -7.01 -7.15
C ARG A 74 -3.28 -5.89 -7.46
N ALA A 75 -2.08 -6.20 -7.97
CA ALA A 75 -1.14 -5.16 -8.42
C ALA A 75 -1.78 -4.24 -9.47
N LEU A 76 -2.39 -4.80 -10.52
CA LEU A 76 -3.04 -4.02 -11.58
C LEU A 76 -4.25 -3.24 -11.07
N TYR A 77 -5.04 -3.83 -10.16
CA TYR A 77 -6.16 -3.14 -9.52
C TYR A 77 -5.68 -1.91 -8.76
N TRP A 78 -4.74 -2.07 -7.83
CA TRP A 78 -4.23 -0.98 -7.02
C TRP A 78 -3.49 0.08 -7.81
N LEU A 79 -2.70 -0.31 -8.82
CA LEU A 79 -2.00 0.64 -9.67
C LEU A 79 -2.98 1.58 -10.38
N ARG A 80 -4.13 1.09 -10.88
CA ARG A 80 -5.15 1.95 -11.50
C ARG A 80 -5.68 3.00 -10.51
N GLN A 81 -6.10 2.55 -9.33
CA GLN A 81 -6.65 3.41 -8.28
C GLN A 81 -5.63 4.46 -7.80
N LEU A 82 -4.38 4.04 -7.55
CA LEU A 82 -3.33 4.92 -7.05
C LEU A 82 -2.85 5.92 -8.12
N LEU A 83 -2.89 5.57 -9.41
CA LEU A 83 -2.52 6.50 -10.48
C LEU A 83 -3.54 7.63 -10.67
N GLU A 84 -4.81 7.43 -10.33
CA GLU A 84 -5.82 8.51 -10.33
C GLU A 84 -5.51 9.60 -9.30
N LYS A 85 -4.81 9.24 -8.20
CA LYS A 85 -4.35 10.16 -7.16
C LYS A 85 -3.22 11.10 -7.62
N GLN A 86 -2.71 10.98 -8.85
CA GLN A 86 -1.74 11.93 -9.44
C GLN A 86 -2.23 13.38 -9.47
N SER A 87 -3.55 13.56 -9.59
CA SER A 87 -4.21 14.86 -9.53
C SER A 87 -4.01 15.56 -8.17
N TYR A 88 -3.87 14.78 -7.10
CA TYR A 88 -3.64 15.24 -5.73
C TYR A 88 -2.14 15.32 -5.41
N ASP A 89 -1.37 14.27 -5.72
CA ASP A 89 0.08 14.23 -5.55
C ASP A 89 0.77 13.66 -6.79
N ARG A 90 1.47 14.53 -7.55
CA ARG A 90 2.14 14.16 -8.80
C ARG A 90 3.16 13.03 -8.65
N ARG A 91 3.63 12.72 -7.44
CA ARG A 91 4.59 11.62 -7.20
C ARG A 91 3.97 10.25 -7.43
N PHE A 92 2.63 10.11 -7.43
CA PHE A 92 1.96 8.87 -7.86
C PHE A 92 2.31 8.46 -9.29
N LYS A 93 2.74 9.40 -10.15
CA LYS A 93 3.24 9.11 -11.51
C LYS A 93 4.39 8.09 -11.52
N LYS A 94 5.17 8.00 -10.44
CA LYS A 94 6.24 7.01 -10.28
C LYS A 94 5.75 5.57 -10.39
N LEU A 95 4.44 5.33 -10.24
CA LEU A 95 3.84 4.00 -10.34
C LEU A 95 3.60 3.54 -11.78
N GLU A 96 3.66 4.44 -12.78
CA GLU A 96 3.46 4.09 -14.20
C GLU A 96 4.43 2.98 -14.65
N LYS A 97 5.69 3.03 -14.18
CA LYS A 97 6.70 2.00 -14.47
C LYS A 97 6.26 0.58 -14.09
N TYR A 98 5.44 0.43 -13.04
CA TYR A 98 4.93 -0.87 -12.60
C TYR A 98 3.72 -1.28 -13.44
N MET A 99 2.90 -0.32 -13.87
CA MET A 99 1.82 -0.58 -14.83
C MET A 99 2.41 -1.11 -16.14
N ASP A 100 3.38 -0.39 -16.70
CA ASP A 100 4.07 -0.78 -17.93
C ASP A 100 4.70 -2.17 -17.81
N LEU A 101 5.35 -2.47 -16.68
CA LEU A 101 5.94 -3.79 -16.41
C LEU A 101 4.91 -4.93 -16.49
N LEU A 102 3.68 -4.68 -16.04
CA LEU A 102 2.63 -5.70 -16.00
C LEU A 102 1.82 -5.78 -17.29
N THR A 103 1.79 -4.74 -18.11
CA THR A 103 0.99 -4.69 -19.34
C THR A 103 1.81 -4.83 -20.62
N ASP A 104 3.13 -4.66 -20.58
CA ASP A 104 3.98 -4.79 -21.77
C ASP A 104 4.15 -6.27 -22.19
N PRO A 105 3.65 -6.67 -23.37
CA PRO A 105 3.79 -8.03 -23.87
C PRO A 105 5.24 -8.43 -24.18
N LYS A 106 6.17 -7.47 -24.31
CA LYS A 106 7.59 -7.74 -24.64
C LYS A 106 8.46 -8.12 -23.43
N ARG A 107 7.91 -8.08 -22.21
CA ARG A 107 8.64 -8.39 -20.95
C ARG A 107 8.18 -9.68 -20.27
N LYS A 108 7.33 -10.48 -20.93
CA LYS A 108 6.93 -11.82 -20.49
C LYS A 108 7.81 -12.91 -21.09
#